data_AF-A0A925CUT6-F1
#
_entry.id   AF-A0A925CUT6-F1
#
_cell.length_a   1.000
_cell.length_b   1.000
_cell.length_c   1.000
_cell.angle_alpha   90.00
_cell.angle_beta   90.00
_cell.angle_gamma   90.00
#
_symmetry.space_group_name_H-M   'P 1'
#
loop_
_entity.id
_entity.type
_entity.pdbx_description
1 polymer ?
#
loop_
_entity_poly.entity_id
_entity_poly.type
_entity_poly.pdbx_seq_one_letter_code
_entity_poly.pdbx_strand_id
1 'polypeptide(L)' 'MSAQDEQPLDLPPDQPQRVGEIAELFLGNILFALERTAMAMDAESKPEDAAFYRGIGRTLAEAHGRSRHAR' A
#
# COMPACT_ATOMS: atom_id res chain seq x y z
N MET A 1 4.37 24.52 -15.87
CA MET A 1 4.11 23.28 -15.12
C MET A 1 4.07 22.18 -16.16
N SER A 2 5.20 21.53 -16.43
CA SER A 2 5.28 20.48 -17.45
C SER A 2 4.69 19.20 -16.89
N ALA A 3 3.71 18.63 -17.60
CA ALA A 3 3.12 17.33 -17.33
C ALA A 3 4.07 16.19 -17.75
N GLN A 4 5.30 16.26 -17.25
CA GLN A 4 6.33 15.23 -17.41
C GLN A 4 6.50 14.64 -16.02
N ASP A 5 6.11 13.38 -15.84
CA ASP A 5 6.43 12.46 -14.72
C ASP A 5 5.25 11.57 -14.27
N GLU A 6 4.14 11.51 -15.01
CA GLU A 6 3.25 10.34 -14.93
C GLU A 6 3.85 9.21 -15.77
N GLN A 7 4.97 8.66 -15.31
CA GLN A 7 5.57 7.50 -15.94
C GLN A 7 4.56 6.35 -15.83
N PRO A 8 4.03 5.81 -16.95
CA PRO A 8 3.08 4.71 -16.89
C PRO A 8 3.70 3.57 -16.10
N LEU A 9 2.92 2.94 -15.23
CA LEU A 9 3.30 1.68 -14.60
C LEU A 9 3.66 0.71 -15.74
N ASP A 10 4.95 0.43 -15.92
CA ASP A 10 5.47 -0.50 -16.94
C ASP A 10 5.18 -1.93 -16.48
N LEU A 11 3.89 -2.27 -16.45
CA LEU A 11 3.40 -3.61 -16.15
C LEU A 11 3.56 -4.45 -17.41
N PRO A 12 4.21 -5.63 -17.35
CA PRO A 12 4.38 -6.48 -18.52
C PRO A 12 3.02 -6.79 -19.16
N PRO A 13 2.86 -6.59 -20.48
CA PRO A 13 1.55 -6.35 -21.09
C PRO A 13 0.63 -7.56 -21.31
N ASP A 14 0.87 -8.75 -20.73
CA ASP A 14 0.14 -9.95 -21.17
C ASP A 14 -0.05 -11.09 -20.15
N GLN A 15 -0.10 -10.78 -18.85
CA GLN A 15 -0.54 -11.75 -17.84
C GLN A 15 -1.68 -11.17 -16.99
N PRO A 16 -2.75 -11.93 -16.71
CA PRO A 16 -3.76 -11.52 -15.75
C PRO A 16 -3.11 -11.46 -14.35
N GLN A 17 -2.60 -10.29 -14.00
CA GLN A 17 -2.03 -10.05 -12.68
C GLN A 17 -3.15 -10.06 -11.65
N ARG A 18 -3.01 -10.90 -10.64
CA ARG A 18 -3.94 -10.91 -9.50
C ARG A 18 -3.68 -9.66 -8.69
N VAL A 19 -4.74 -9.11 -8.08
CA VAL A 19 -4.65 -7.95 -7.18
C VAL A 19 -3.57 -8.16 -6.11
N GLY A 20 -3.40 -9.39 -5.61
CA GLY A 20 -2.36 -9.73 -4.65
C GLY A 20 -0.93 -9.56 -5.18
N GLU A 21 -0.67 -9.88 -6.46
CA GLU A 21 0.65 -9.75 -7.09
C GLU A 21 1.01 -8.28 -7.30
N ILE A 22 0.03 -7.48 -7.74
CA ILE A 22 0.18 -6.01 -7.87
C ILE A 22 0.39 -5.38 -6.48
N ALA A 23 -0.41 -5.77 -5.49
CA ALA A 23 -0.29 -5.26 -4.14
C ALA A 23 1.04 -5.61 -3.49
N GLU A 24 1.61 -6.78 -3.79
CA GLU A 24 2.95 -7.16 -3.32
C GLU A 24 4.04 -6.29 -3.95
N LEU A 25 3.98 -6.03 -5.27
CA LEU A 25 4.92 -5.15 -5.96
C LEU A 25 4.92 -3.72 -5.39
N PHE A 26 3.74 -3.20 -5.05
CA PHE A 26 3.55 -1.85 -4.53
C PHE A 26 3.35 -1.77 -3.02
N LEU A 27 3.71 -2.82 -2.28
CA LEU A 27 3.41 -2.90 -0.85
C LEU A 27 3.96 -1.69 -0.08
N GLY A 28 5.20 -1.26 -0.35
CA GLY A 28 5.78 -0.09 0.29
C GLY A 28 4.96 1.20 0.06
N ASN A 29 4.48 1.39 -1.17
CA ASN A 29 3.64 2.55 -1.53
C ASN A 29 2.27 2.49 -0.85
N ILE A 30 1.67 1.30 -0.77
CA ILE A 30 0.39 1.08 -0.08
C ILE A 30 0.55 1.37 1.41
N LEU A 31 1.61 0.87 2.06
CA LEU A 31 1.88 1.12 3.48
C LEU A 31 2.10 2.61 3.76
N PHE A 32 2.83 3.30 2.88
CA PHE A 32 3.01 4.76 2.97
C PHE A 32 1.68 5.50 2.89
N ALA A 33 0.82 5.16 1.92
CA ALA A 33 -0.49 5.78 1.77
C ALA A 33 -1.38 5.56 3.01
N LEU A 34 -1.40 4.34 3.57
CA LEU A 34 -2.14 4.01 4.77
C LEU A 34 -1.68 4.83 5.98
N GLU A 35 -0.37 5.01 6.18
CA GLU A 35 0.14 5.84 7.28
C GLU A 35 -0.20 7.32 7.06
N ARG A 36 -0.08 7.83 5.83
CA ARG A 36 -0.49 9.21 5.49
C ARG A 36 -1.96 9.45 5.81
N THR A 37 -2.83 8.49 5.50
CA THR A 37 -4.25 8.58 5.84
C THR A 37 -4.46 8.50 7.36
N ALA A 38 -3.78 7.59 8.06
CA ALA A 38 -3.88 7.50 9.52
C ALA A 38 -3.47 8.81 10.21
N MET A 39 -2.37 9.42 9.77
CA MET A 39 -1.93 10.74 10.26
C MET A 39 -2.98 11.83 10.03
N ALA A 40 -3.68 11.80 8.88
CA ALA A 40 -4.75 12.75 8.59
C ALA A 40 -5.96 12.53 9.51
N MET A 41 -6.36 11.28 9.75
CA MET A 41 -7.45 10.95 10.68
C MET A 41 -7.13 11.37 12.12
N ASP A 42 -5.89 11.15 12.58
CA ASP A 42 -5.43 11.65 13.88
C ASP A 42 -5.55 13.18 13.96
N ALA A 43 -5.12 13.90 12.92
CA ALA A 43 -5.21 15.36 12.85
C ALA A 43 -6.66 15.89 12.86
N GLU A 44 -7.60 15.10 12.32
CA GLU A 44 -9.04 15.38 12.32
C GLU A 44 -9.75 14.95 13.62
N SER A 45 -9.01 14.55 14.67
CA SER A 45 -9.56 14.03 15.93
C SER A 45 -10.40 12.76 15.75
N LYS A 46 -10.02 11.89 14.81
CA LYS A 46 -10.63 10.57 14.53
C LYS A 46 -9.65 9.43 14.83
N PRO A 47 -9.29 9.18 16.10
CA PRO A 47 -8.24 8.22 16.46
C PRO A 47 -8.63 6.76 16.17
N GLU A 48 -9.92 6.42 16.19
CA GLU A 48 -10.40 5.09 15.84
C GLU A 48 -10.16 4.77 14.35
N ASP A 49 -10.43 5.73 13.47
CA ASP A 49 -10.16 5.61 12.03
C ASP A 49 -8.65 5.51 11.77
N ALA A 50 -7.84 6.31 12.47
CA ALA A 50 -6.39 6.22 12.38
C ALA A 50 -5.85 4.85 12.81
N ALA A 51 -6.37 4.30 13.90
CA ALA A 51 -6.02 2.96 14.37
C ALA A 51 -6.43 1.89 13.35
N PHE A 52 -7.59 2.05 12.71
CA PHE A 52 -8.06 1.16 11.65
C PHE A 52 -7.10 1.12 10.45
N TYR A 53 -6.69 2.28 9.91
CA TYR A 53 -5.74 2.34 8.80
C TYR A 53 -4.37 1.73 9.15
N ARG A 54 -3.87 1.97 10.37
CA ARG A 54 -2.64 1.31 10.86
C ARG A 54 -2.80 -0.19 11.02
N GLY A 55 -4.00 -0.66 11.40
CA GLY A 55 -4.35 -2.08 11.47
C GLY A 55 -4.25 -2.77 10.11
N ILE A 56 -4.75 -2.12 9.05
CA ILE A 56 -4.60 -2.61 7.66
C ILE A 56 -3.12 -2.71 7.30
N GLY A 57 -2.35 -1.64 7.54
CA GLY A 57 -0.92 -1.62 7.23
C GLY A 57 -0.13 -2.73 7.93
N ARG A 58 -0.39 -2.95 9.22
CA ARG A 58 0.21 -4.05 9.98
C ARG A 58 -0.13 -5.42 9.37
N THR A 59 -1.41 -5.65 9.07
CA THR A 59 -1.88 -6.92 8.49
C THR A 59 -1.18 -7.24 7.17
N LEU A 60 -1.03 -6.23 6.28
CA LEU A 60 -0.33 -6.39 5.02
C LEU A 60 1.18 -6.67 5.20
N ALA A 61 1.85 -5.91 6.08
CA ALA A 61 3.26 -6.09 6.37
C ALA A 61 3.57 -7.48 6.96
N GLU A 62 2.73 -7.96 7.88
CA GLU A 62 2.85 -9.30 8.45
C GLU A 62 2.61 -10.40 7.41
N ALA A 63 1.60 -10.26 6.56
CA ALA A 63 1.33 -11.22 5.49
C ALA A 63 2.53 -11.34 4.53
N HIS A 64 3.09 -10.22 4.10
CA HIS A 64 4.28 -10.21 3.24
C HIS A 64 5.53 -10.76 3.95
N GLY A 65 5.71 -10.48 5.23
CA GLY A 65 6.80 -11.05 6.05
C GLY A 65 6.74 -12.58 6.14
N ARG A 66 5.53 -13.16 6.24
CA ARG A 66 5.32 -14.62 6.22
C ARG A 66 5.59 -15.22 4.83
N SER A 67 5.11 -14.57 3.77
CA SER A 67 5.32 -15.03 2.39
C SER A 67 6.81 -15.11 2.00
N ARG A 68 7.63 -14.16 2.46
CA ARG A 68 9.08 -14.16 2.20
C ARG A 68 9.84 -15.25 2.96
N HIS A 69 9.37 -15.65 4.14
CA HIS A 69 10.00 -16.75 4.93
C HIS A 69 9.61 -18.14 4.44
N ALA A 70 8.49 -18.28 3.74
CA ALA A 70 8.02 -19.56 3.19
C ALA A 70 8.67 -19.92 1.83
N ARG A 71 9.54 -19.06 1.31
CA ARG A 71 10.19 -19.16 0.01
C ARG A 71 11.69 -19.37 0.17
#